data_AF-A0AAQ3TBW8-F1
#
_entry.id   AF-A0AAQ3TBW8-F1
#
_cell.length_a   1.000
_cell.length_b   1.000
_cell.length_c   1.000
_cell.angle_alpha   90.00
_cell.angle_beta   90.00
_cell.angle_gamma   90.00
#
_symmetry.space_group_name_H-M   'P 1'
#
loop_
_entity.id
_entity.type
_entity.pdbx_description
1 polymer ?
#
loop_
_entity_poly.entity_id
_entity_poly.type
_entity_poly.pdbx_seq_one_letter_code
_entity_poly.pdbx_strand_id
1 'polypeptide(L)'
;MLRVCALTYSTKWDECLPLAEIAYNNSYQKSLEMAPFEALYGRRCRTPLNWSEPEEHITFGPDLVIQAEEQVKLIHSNLKRAQSRQKSYSDKRRRPLVFEVGDHVYLRVSPMKGVHRFSAKGKLAPRYIGPFKITKQCGPVAYWIGLPPHLAAVHDVFHVSQLKKCLRVSEEVVDTSQIQIEPDLTYEENPIKILDQKQRTTRRRKINFYKVQWSNHSKEEATWEQEEYLQTKYPGFLDYCKRSL
;
A
#
# COMPACT_ATOMS: atom_id res chain seq x y z
N MET A 1 17.40 1.14 14.36
CA MET A 1 18.86 1.11 14.11
C MET A 1 19.20 2.00 12.92
N LEU A 2 18.84 1.64 11.68
CA LEU A 2 19.15 2.46 10.48
C LEU A 2 18.67 3.92 10.55
N ARG A 3 17.47 4.17 11.08
CA ARG A 3 16.97 5.55 11.29
C ARG A 3 17.87 6.37 12.21
N VAL A 4 18.49 5.75 13.22
CA VAL A 4 19.41 6.45 14.14
C VAL A 4 20.72 6.77 13.41
N CYS A 5 21.27 5.80 12.67
CA CYS A 5 22.47 6.01 11.83
C CYS A 5 22.26 7.12 10.79
N ALA A 6 21.09 7.17 10.16
CA ALA A 6 20.75 8.23 9.20
C ALA A 6 20.59 9.60 9.88
N LEU A 7 20.13 9.67 11.13
CA LEU A 7 20.05 10.93 11.87
C LEU A 7 21.42 11.43 12.34
N THR A 8 22.34 10.53 12.72
CA THR A 8 23.67 10.89 13.22
C THR A 8 24.69 11.14 12.11
N TYR A 9 24.63 10.38 11.02
CA TYR A 9 25.61 10.42 9.92
C TYR A 9 25.04 11.00 8.61
N SER A 10 23.75 11.39 8.58
CA SER A 10 23.05 12.08 7.48
C SER A 10 23.28 11.45 6.11
N THR A 11 24.31 11.89 5.39
CA THR A 11 24.65 11.48 4.03
C THR A 11 25.52 10.23 3.96
N LYS A 12 26.20 9.85 5.05
CA LYS A 12 27.13 8.71 5.16
C LYS A 12 26.52 7.50 5.89
N TRP A 13 25.21 7.34 5.82
CA TRP A 13 24.51 6.25 6.51
C TRP A 13 24.86 4.87 5.91
N ASP A 14 25.27 4.85 4.66
CA ASP A 14 25.76 3.69 3.91
C ASP A 14 27.08 3.16 4.49
N GLU A 15 28.00 4.05 4.88
CA GLU A 15 29.24 3.67 5.60
C GLU A 15 28.94 2.97 6.95
N CYS A 16 27.76 3.21 7.53
CA CYS A 16 27.32 2.62 8.79
C CYS A 16 26.59 1.27 8.63
N LEU A 17 26.32 0.82 7.40
CA LEU A 17 25.61 -0.44 7.16
C LEU A 17 26.29 -1.66 7.81
N PRO A 18 27.62 -1.86 7.70
CA PRO A 18 28.28 -3.00 8.35
C PRO A 18 28.14 -2.99 9.88
N LEU A 19 28.19 -1.79 10.49
CA LEU A 19 28.01 -1.64 11.92
C LEU A 19 26.57 -1.95 12.36
N ALA A 20 25.58 -1.51 11.57
CA ALA A 20 24.18 -1.81 11.82
C ALA A 20 23.86 -3.31 11.65
N GLU A 21 24.47 -3.97 10.67
CA GLU A 21 24.33 -5.41 10.47
C GLU A 21 24.87 -6.21 11.67
N ILE A 22 26.11 -5.92 12.09
CA ILE A 22 26.73 -6.57 13.25
C ILE A 22 25.89 -6.34 14.51
N ALA A 23 25.45 -5.10 14.74
CA ALA A 23 24.62 -4.78 15.89
C ALA A 23 23.25 -5.49 15.85
N TYR A 24 22.63 -5.64 14.68
CA TYR A 24 21.37 -6.37 14.53
C TYR A 24 21.57 -7.87 14.78
N ASN A 25 22.56 -8.49 14.14
CA ASN A 25 22.86 -9.91 14.24
C ASN A 25 23.30 -10.34 15.65
N ASN A 26 23.88 -9.41 16.42
CA ASN A 26 24.29 -9.64 17.82
C ASN A 26 23.22 -9.26 18.85
N SER A 27 22.15 -8.59 18.43
CA SER A 27 21.07 -8.23 19.34
C SER A 27 20.19 -9.42 19.69
N TYR A 28 19.75 -9.49 20.95
CA TYR A 28 18.86 -10.54 21.40
C TYR A 28 17.50 -10.44 20.71
N GLN A 29 17.08 -11.51 20.04
CA GLN A 29 15.78 -11.55 19.36
C GLN A 29 14.78 -12.39 20.15
N LYS A 30 13.69 -11.77 20.60
CA LYS A 30 12.69 -12.42 21.46
C LYS A 30 11.98 -13.63 20.80
N SER A 31 11.96 -13.73 19.48
CA SER A 31 11.39 -14.89 18.77
C SER A 31 12.32 -16.09 18.69
N LEU A 32 13.64 -15.85 18.73
CA LEU A 32 14.66 -16.90 18.74
C LEU A 32 15.08 -17.27 20.17
N GLU A 33 14.92 -16.34 21.11
CA GLU A 33 15.42 -16.41 22.48
C GLU A 33 16.95 -16.39 22.61
N MET A 34 17.62 -15.94 21.54
CA MET A 34 19.06 -15.73 21.41
C MET A 34 19.34 -14.71 20.31
N ALA A 35 20.61 -14.38 20.06
CA ALA A 35 20.99 -13.53 18.93
C ALA A 35 21.02 -14.32 17.61
N PRO A 36 20.67 -13.73 16.45
CA PRO A 36 20.80 -14.39 15.14
C PRO A 36 22.21 -14.95 14.86
N PHE A 37 23.25 -14.24 15.28
CA PHE A 37 24.64 -14.72 15.18
C PHE A 37 24.86 -16.01 15.98
N GLU A 38 24.34 -16.06 17.20
CA GLU A 38 24.44 -17.22 18.09
C GLU A 38 23.65 -18.41 17.53
N ALA A 39 22.47 -18.16 16.96
CA ALA A 39 21.68 -19.18 16.27
C ALA A 39 22.41 -19.77 15.05
N LEU A 40 23.17 -18.95 14.32
CA LEU A 40 23.87 -19.39 13.10
C LEU A 40 25.18 -20.12 13.41
N TYR A 41 25.96 -19.62 14.37
CA TYR A 41 27.31 -20.11 14.65
C TYR A 41 27.41 -20.94 15.94
N GLY A 42 26.32 -21.12 16.69
CA GLY A 42 26.30 -21.84 17.96
C GLY A 42 27.07 -21.15 19.09
N ARG A 43 27.55 -19.92 18.88
CA ARG A 43 28.39 -19.16 19.82
C ARG A 43 28.09 -17.68 19.77
N ARG A 44 28.32 -16.99 20.88
CA ARG A 44 28.18 -15.52 20.94
C ARG A 44 29.24 -14.84 20.08
N CYS A 45 28.86 -13.72 19.46
CA CYS A 45 29.78 -12.94 18.64
C CYS A 45 30.90 -12.33 19.50
N ARG A 46 32.13 -12.47 19.04
CA ARG A 46 33.29 -11.81 19.64
C ARG A 46 33.31 -10.37 19.15
N THR A 47 32.95 -9.45 20.04
CA THR A 47 33.16 -8.02 19.82
C THR A 47 34.47 -7.60 20.51
N PRO A 48 35.13 -6.53 20.06
CA PRO A 48 36.33 -5.99 20.73
C PRO A 48 36.13 -5.70 22.24
N LEU A 49 34.88 -5.54 22.68
CA LEU A 49 34.51 -5.32 24.08
C LEU A 49 34.49 -6.61 24.92
N ASN A 50 34.31 -7.78 24.30
CA ASN A 50 34.14 -9.09 24.96
C ASN A 50 35.23 -10.10 24.52
N TRP A 51 36.48 -9.66 24.41
CA TRP A 51 37.61 -10.50 23.99
C TRP A 51 38.07 -11.51 25.06
N SER A 52 37.57 -11.39 26.30
CA SER A 52 38.13 -12.04 27.48
C SER A 52 37.50 -13.38 27.89
N GLU A 53 36.69 -14.03 27.05
CA GLU A 53 36.21 -15.40 27.32
C GLU A 53 36.97 -16.42 26.45
N PRO A 54 38.13 -16.95 26.91
CA PRO A 54 38.83 -18.05 26.28
C PRO A 54 38.33 -19.38 26.88
N GLU A 55 37.05 -19.69 26.73
CA GLU A 55 36.60 -21.08 26.80
C GLU A 55 36.05 -21.43 25.43
N GLU A 56 36.96 -21.54 24.46
CA GLU A 56 36.66 -22.33 23.27
C GLU A 56 36.47 -23.78 23.73
N HIS A 57 35.21 -24.17 23.97
CA HIS A 57 34.85 -25.58 23.86
C HIS A 57 35.10 -25.96 22.41
N ILE A 58 36.32 -26.40 22.10
CA ILE A 58 36.64 -26.98 20.82
C ILE A 58 36.09 -28.41 20.83
N THR A 59 34.77 -28.53 20.69
CA THR A 59 34.15 -29.81 20.37
C THR A 59 34.58 -30.14 18.94
N PHE A 60 35.48 -31.11 18.77
CA PHE A 60 35.85 -31.65 17.45
C PHE A 60 34.98 -32.89 17.18
N GLY A 61 34.39 -32.98 15.97
CA GLY A 61 33.76 -34.21 15.47
C GLY A 61 32.23 -34.20 15.44
N PRO A 62 31.56 -35.37 15.56
CA PRO A 62 30.10 -35.51 15.38
C PRO A 62 29.27 -34.78 16.45
N ASP A 63 29.86 -34.47 17.60
CA ASP A 63 29.19 -33.76 18.71
C ASP A 63 28.74 -32.35 18.30
N LEU A 64 29.48 -31.66 17.42
CA LEU A 64 29.07 -30.36 16.87
C LEU A 64 27.79 -30.46 16.04
N VAL A 65 27.66 -31.53 15.27
CA VAL A 65 26.50 -31.75 14.41
C VAL A 65 25.27 -32.03 15.27
N ILE A 66 25.43 -32.86 16.31
CA ILE A 66 24.35 -33.17 17.26
C ILE A 66 23.89 -31.90 17.99
N GLN A 67 24.82 -31.09 18.51
CA GLN A 67 24.50 -29.82 19.16
C GLN A 67 23.80 -28.85 18.19
N ALA A 68 24.29 -28.74 16.95
CA ALA A 68 23.66 -27.90 15.93
C ALA A 68 22.23 -28.36 15.60
N GLU A 69 22.00 -29.67 15.46
CA GLU A 69 20.66 -30.23 15.24
C GLU A 69 19.70 -29.92 16.39
N GLU A 70 20.16 -30.04 17.64
CA GLU A 70 19.38 -29.70 18.83
C GLU A 70 19.03 -28.21 18.87
N GLN A 71 20.00 -27.33 18.58
CA GLN A 71 19.79 -25.89 18.50
C GLN A 71 18.78 -25.53 17.39
N VAL A 72 18.88 -26.15 16.21
CA VAL A 72 17.94 -25.95 15.11
C VAL A 72 16.52 -26.39 15.51
N LYS A 73 16.38 -27.55 16.17
CA LYS A 73 15.08 -28.02 16.69
C LYS A 73 14.50 -27.02 17.69
N LEU A 74 15.31 -26.49 18.61
CA LEU A 74 14.91 -25.47 19.57
C LEU A 74 14.44 -24.19 18.86
N ILE A 75 15.23 -23.68 17.91
CA ILE A 75 14.91 -22.48 17.13
C ILE A 75 13.58 -22.65 16.38
N HIS A 76 13.36 -23.80 15.72
CA HIS A 76 12.09 -24.08 15.06
C HIS A 76 10.91 -24.07 16.02
N SER A 77 11.07 -24.64 17.22
CA SER A 77 10.02 -24.63 18.24
C SER A 77 9.69 -23.22 18.73
N ASN A 78 10.72 -22.40 18.97
CA ASN A 78 10.60 -21.01 19.41
C ASN A 78 9.94 -20.14 18.35
N LEU A 79 10.36 -20.29 17.09
CA LEU A 79 9.76 -19.61 15.95
C LEU A 79 8.29 -19.99 15.78
N LYS A 80 7.95 -21.28 15.89
CA LYS A 80 6.56 -21.75 15.81
C LYS A 80 5.69 -21.14 16.91
N ARG A 81 6.22 -21.04 18.14
CA ARG A 81 5.53 -20.39 19.27
C ARG A 81 5.35 -18.88 19.02
N ALA A 82 6.39 -18.21 18.55
CA ALA A 82 6.36 -16.78 18.25
C ALA A 82 5.36 -16.46 17.12
N GLN A 83 5.37 -17.23 16.02
CA GLN A 83 4.42 -17.12 14.91
C GLN A 83 2.99 -17.37 15.38
N SER A 84 2.77 -18.41 16.19
CA SER A 84 1.45 -18.73 16.73
C SER A 84 0.88 -17.59 17.60
N ARG A 85 1.73 -16.96 18.42
CA ARG A 85 1.37 -15.76 19.21
C ARG A 85 1.08 -14.55 18.32
N GLN A 86 1.91 -14.29 17.32
CA GLN A 86 1.69 -13.18 16.38
C GLN A 86 0.36 -13.37 15.62
N LYS A 87 0.09 -14.60 15.17
CA LYS A 87 -1.16 -14.99 14.51
C LYS A 87 -2.35 -14.77 15.44
N SER A 88 -2.31 -15.27 16.67
CA SER A 88 -3.43 -15.09 17.61
C SER A 88 -3.71 -13.61 17.91
N TYR A 89 -2.68 -12.78 18.02
CA TYR A 89 -2.85 -11.33 18.20
C TYR A 89 -3.42 -10.64 16.96
N SER A 90 -2.95 -11.00 15.77
CA SER A 90 -3.43 -10.42 14.50
C SER A 90 -4.89 -10.83 14.22
N ASP A 91 -5.20 -12.11 14.39
CA ASP A 91 -6.50 -12.68 14.04
C ASP A 91 -7.60 -12.29 15.03
N LYS A 92 -7.26 -11.99 16.30
CA LYS A 92 -8.24 -11.60 17.35
C LYS A 92 -9.13 -10.41 16.96
N ARG A 93 -8.66 -9.50 16.10
CA ARG A 93 -9.41 -8.32 15.65
C ARG A 93 -9.93 -8.44 14.22
N ARG A 94 -9.67 -9.55 13.53
CA ARG A 94 -10.10 -9.76 12.14
C ARG A 94 -11.39 -10.56 12.11
N ARG A 95 -12.32 -10.13 11.26
CA ARG A 95 -13.52 -10.91 10.92
C ARG A 95 -13.25 -11.68 9.63
N PRO A 96 -13.55 -12.98 9.55
CA PRO A 96 -13.44 -13.70 8.29
C PRO A 96 -14.45 -13.12 7.30
N LEU A 97 -13.96 -12.57 6.19
CA LEU A 97 -14.80 -12.25 5.04
C LEU A 97 -14.71 -13.41 4.06
N VAL A 98 -15.84 -14.09 3.87
CA VAL A 98 -15.99 -15.15 2.87
C VAL A 98 -17.04 -14.68 1.89
N PHE A 99 -16.80 -14.94 0.61
CA PHE A 99 -17.72 -14.66 -0.47
C PHE A 99 -18.07 -15.96 -1.18
N GLU A 100 -19.28 -16.04 -1.71
CA GLU A 100 -19.72 -17.20 -2.48
C GLU A 100 -19.67 -16.89 -3.98
N VAL A 101 -19.57 -17.94 -4.80
CA VAL A 101 -19.65 -17.78 -6.25
C VAL A 101 -21.05 -17.27 -6.60
N GLY A 102 -21.12 -16.16 -7.32
CA GLY A 102 -22.36 -15.46 -7.64
C GLY A 102 -22.69 -14.26 -6.76
N ASP A 103 -21.99 -14.06 -5.64
CA ASP A 103 -22.08 -12.82 -4.86
C ASP A 103 -21.63 -11.61 -5.70
N HIS A 104 -22.26 -10.46 -5.47
CA HIS A 104 -21.82 -9.19 -6.02
C HIS A 104 -20.88 -8.50 -5.04
N VAL A 105 -19.77 -7.98 -5.53
CA VAL A 105 -18.75 -7.29 -4.73
C VAL A 105 -18.32 -6.00 -5.40
N TYR A 106 -18.00 -5.02 -4.57
CA TYR A 106 -17.32 -3.82 -5.02
C TYR A 106 -15.81 -4.00 -4.98
N LEU A 107 -15.15 -3.58 -6.05
CA LEU A 107 -13.70 -3.59 -6.17
C LEU A 107 -13.12 -2.27 -5.67
N ARG A 108 -12.13 -2.35 -4.80
CA ARG A 108 -11.42 -1.18 -4.26
C ARG A 108 -10.49 -0.60 -5.32
N VAL A 109 -10.67 0.68 -5.61
CA VAL A 109 -9.77 1.47 -6.48
C VAL A 109 -9.06 2.53 -5.66
N SER A 110 -7.85 2.89 -6.10
CA SER A 110 -7.12 4.01 -5.52
C SER A 110 -7.03 5.09 -6.59
N PRO A 111 -7.56 6.30 -6.38
CA PRO A 111 -7.22 7.40 -7.26
C PRO A 111 -5.70 7.64 -7.17
N MET A 112 -5.05 7.81 -8.31
CA MET A 112 -3.60 8.02 -8.36
C MET A 112 -3.21 9.27 -7.53
N LYS A 113 -2.05 9.19 -6.88
CA LYS A 113 -1.45 10.31 -6.14
C LYS A 113 -1.10 11.44 -7.11
N GLY A 114 -2.00 12.39 -7.30
CA GLY A 114 -1.75 13.56 -8.13
C GLY A 114 -3.00 14.22 -8.71
N VAL A 115 -4.13 13.51 -8.74
CA VAL A 115 -5.41 14.09 -9.17
C VAL A 115 -6.01 14.84 -7.98
N HIS A 116 -5.90 16.16 -8.02
CA HIS A 116 -6.51 17.05 -7.05
C HIS A 116 -8.00 17.12 -7.38
N ARG A 117 -8.85 16.48 -6.57
CA ARG A 117 -10.31 16.66 -6.67
C ARG A 117 -10.78 17.45 -5.47
N PHE A 118 -11.47 18.56 -5.72
CA PHE A 118 -11.78 19.61 -4.76
C PHE A 118 -10.49 20.24 -4.22
N SER A 119 -10.59 21.43 -3.65
CA SER A 119 -9.55 21.95 -2.74
C SER A 119 -9.26 21.02 -1.54
N ALA A 120 -9.87 19.82 -1.48
CA ALA A 120 -9.70 18.77 -0.49
C ALA A 120 -9.20 17.45 -1.12
N LYS A 121 -7.87 17.23 -1.04
CA LYS A 121 -7.21 15.94 -1.28
C LYS A 121 -8.01 14.73 -0.75
N GLY A 122 -8.29 13.74 -1.60
CA GLY A 122 -8.38 12.31 -1.21
C GLY A 122 -9.50 11.85 -0.26
N LYS A 123 -10.46 12.70 0.14
CA LYS A 123 -11.49 12.32 1.14
C LYS A 123 -12.84 11.89 0.55
N LEU A 124 -13.24 12.41 -0.61
CA LEU A 124 -14.59 12.20 -1.19
C LEU A 124 -14.61 11.44 -2.52
N ALA A 125 -13.47 11.02 -3.07
CA ALA A 125 -13.44 10.18 -4.27
C ALA A 125 -14.02 8.78 -3.99
N PRO A 126 -14.73 8.16 -4.96
CA PRO A 126 -15.21 6.80 -4.81
C PRO A 126 -14.02 5.87 -4.62
N ARG A 127 -14.00 5.18 -3.47
CA ARG A 127 -12.94 4.19 -3.15
C ARG A 127 -13.26 2.80 -3.70
N TYR A 128 -14.46 2.62 -4.20
CA TYR A 128 -15.03 1.35 -4.61
C TYR A 128 -15.83 1.58 -5.89
N ILE A 129 -15.66 0.69 -6.86
CA ILE A 129 -16.35 0.68 -8.15
C ILE A 129 -17.17 -0.59 -8.30
N GLY A 130 -18.32 -0.44 -8.99
CA GLY A 130 -19.17 -1.49 -9.55
C GLY A 130 -19.68 -2.57 -8.57
N PRO A 131 -20.91 -3.05 -8.67
CA PRO A 131 -21.18 -4.41 -8.25
C PRO A 131 -20.66 -5.35 -9.35
N PHE A 132 -19.54 -6.03 -9.13
CA PHE A 132 -19.07 -7.09 -10.02
C PHE A 132 -19.40 -8.46 -9.45
N LYS A 133 -19.72 -9.42 -10.32
CA LYS A 133 -20.07 -10.78 -9.91
C LYS A 133 -18.81 -11.61 -9.70
N ILE A 134 -18.77 -12.38 -8.61
CA ILE A 134 -17.73 -13.38 -8.40
C ILE A 134 -18.01 -14.60 -9.29
N THR A 135 -17.07 -14.91 -10.17
CA THR A 135 -17.18 -16.03 -11.11
C THR A 135 -16.64 -17.33 -10.52
N LYS A 136 -15.54 -17.26 -9.76
CA LYS A 136 -14.88 -18.44 -9.19
C LYS A 136 -14.07 -18.09 -7.95
N GLN A 137 -13.95 -19.03 -7.01
CA GLN A 137 -12.99 -18.94 -5.91
C GLN A 137 -11.67 -19.60 -6.30
N CYS A 138 -10.56 -18.84 -6.26
CA CYS A 138 -9.22 -19.34 -6.57
C CYS A 138 -8.53 -19.99 -5.37
N GLY A 139 -8.87 -19.53 -4.17
CA GLY A 139 -8.30 -20.01 -2.93
C GLY A 139 -9.01 -19.40 -1.72
N PRO A 140 -8.50 -19.61 -0.50
CA PRO A 140 -9.16 -19.15 0.72
C PRO A 140 -9.31 -17.62 0.78
N VAL A 141 -8.42 -16.86 0.12
CA VAL A 141 -8.39 -15.39 0.19
C VAL A 141 -8.39 -14.71 -1.19
N ALA A 142 -8.60 -15.43 -2.28
CA ALA A 142 -8.53 -14.89 -3.65
C ALA A 142 -9.71 -15.36 -4.51
N TYR A 143 -10.32 -14.41 -5.23
CA TYR A 143 -11.55 -14.61 -6.01
C TYR A 143 -11.40 -14.04 -7.42
N TRP A 144 -11.96 -14.74 -8.40
CA TRP A 144 -12.15 -14.27 -9.77
C TRP A 144 -13.41 -13.44 -9.86
N ILE A 145 -13.29 -12.30 -10.53
CA ILE A 145 -14.37 -11.35 -10.73
C ILE A 145 -14.63 -11.22 -12.23
N GLY A 146 -15.89 -11.22 -12.63
CA GLY A 146 -16.28 -10.93 -14.01
C GLY A 146 -16.10 -9.45 -14.31
N LEU A 147 -14.89 -9.02 -14.66
CA LEU A 147 -14.64 -7.66 -15.08
C LEU A 147 -15.21 -7.42 -16.50
N PRO A 148 -15.80 -6.24 -16.75
CA PRO A 148 -16.27 -5.86 -18.07
C PRO A 148 -15.10 -5.62 -19.04
N PRO A 149 -15.33 -5.71 -20.36
CA PRO A 149 -14.26 -5.66 -21.37
C PRO A 149 -13.45 -4.36 -21.39
N HIS A 150 -14.01 -3.24 -20.90
CA HIS A 150 -13.27 -1.98 -20.77
C HIS A 150 -12.20 -2.02 -19.67
N LEU A 151 -12.27 -3.00 -18.75
CA LEU A 151 -11.29 -3.25 -17.69
C LEU A 151 -10.39 -4.46 -17.98
N ALA A 152 -10.37 -4.96 -19.21
CA ALA A 152 -9.60 -6.15 -19.59
C ALA A 152 -8.07 -6.02 -19.39
N ALA A 153 -7.56 -4.80 -19.22
CA ALA A 153 -6.16 -4.55 -18.86
C ALA A 153 -5.82 -4.96 -17.41
N VAL A 154 -6.83 -5.07 -16.54
CA VAL A 154 -6.68 -5.43 -15.14
C VAL A 154 -6.87 -6.95 -14.97
N HIS A 155 -6.06 -7.58 -14.11
CA HIS A 155 -6.25 -8.99 -13.79
C HIS A 155 -7.52 -9.23 -12.98
N ASP A 156 -8.31 -10.22 -13.38
CA ASP A 156 -9.60 -10.58 -12.76
C ASP A 156 -9.49 -11.20 -11.36
N VAL A 157 -8.27 -11.45 -10.86
CA VAL A 157 -8.02 -12.16 -9.60
C VAL A 157 -7.66 -11.19 -8.49
N PHE A 158 -8.54 -11.09 -7.50
CA PHE A 158 -8.38 -10.14 -6.40
C PHE A 158 -8.36 -10.82 -5.03
N HIS A 159 -7.55 -10.25 -4.13
CA HIS A 159 -7.53 -10.65 -2.72
C HIS A 159 -8.76 -10.10 -1.98
N VAL A 160 -9.30 -10.85 -1.01
CA VAL A 160 -10.50 -10.49 -0.21
C VAL A 160 -10.46 -9.07 0.35
N SER A 161 -9.28 -8.57 0.73
CA SER A 161 -9.11 -7.22 1.30
C SER A 161 -9.38 -6.07 0.30
N GLN A 162 -9.38 -6.37 -0.99
CA GLN A 162 -9.71 -5.41 -2.04
C GLN A 162 -11.20 -5.46 -2.41
N LEU A 163 -11.96 -6.37 -1.82
CA LEU A 163 -13.37 -6.61 -2.14
C LEU A 163 -14.26 -6.21 -0.98
N LYS A 164 -15.44 -5.69 -1.31
CA LYS A 164 -16.48 -5.36 -0.33
C LYS A 164 -17.80 -5.99 -0.76
N LYS A 165 -18.45 -6.74 0.15
CA LYS A 165 -19.75 -7.38 -0.14
C LYS A 165 -20.78 -6.31 -0.54
N CYS A 166 -21.44 -6.52 -1.67
CA CYS A 166 -22.60 -5.74 -2.05
C CYS A 166 -23.83 -6.36 -1.37
N LEU A 167 -24.51 -5.60 -0.49
CA LEU A 167 -25.69 -6.08 0.24
C LEU A 167 -26.98 -5.92 -0.58
N ARG A 168 -27.01 -4.94 -1.48
CA ARG A 168 -28.13 -4.66 -2.37
C ARG A 168 -27.56 -4.17 -3.69
N VAL A 169 -27.85 -4.90 -4.77
CA VAL A 169 -27.59 -4.41 -6.12
C VAL A 169 -28.65 -3.35 -6.38
N SER A 170 -28.30 -2.07 -6.23
CA SER A 170 -29.15 -1.00 -6.73
C SER A 170 -29.16 -1.07 -8.26
N GLU A 171 -30.34 -0.96 -8.87
CA GLU A 171 -30.53 -0.86 -10.32
C GLU A 171 -29.85 0.39 -10.90
N GLU A 172 -29.51 1.37 -10.05
CA GLU A 172 -28.62 2.49 -10.34
C GLU A 172 -27.16 2.00 -10.40
N VAL A 173 -26.84 1.28 -11.46
CA VAL A 173 -25.45 1.04 -11.86
C VAL A 173 -24.88 2.40 -12.24
N VAL A 174 -23.96 2.93 -11.42
CA VAL A 174 -23.08 4.01 -11.89
C VAL A 174 -22.36 3.45 -13.10
N ASP A 175 -22.67 4.00 -14.28
CA ASP A 175 -22.17 3.51 -15.55
C ASP A 175 -20.64 3.66 -15.58
N THR A 176 -19.93 2.56 -15.29
CA THR A 176 -18.46 2.56 -15.23
C THR A 176 -17.83 2.65 -16.61
N SER A 177 -18.62 2.61 -17.69
CA SER A 177 -18.15 2.71 -19.08
C SER A 177 -17.36 3.98 -19.37
N GLN A 178 -17.47 5.01 -18.53
CA GLN A 178 -16.75 6.28 -18.69
C GLN A 178 -15.38 6.32 -17.98
N ILE A 179 -15.06 5.35 -17.12
CA ILE A 179 -13.83 5.37 -16.32
C ILE A 179 -12.77 4.47 -17.00
N GLN A 180 -11.79 5.09 -17.64
CA GLN A 180 -10.59 4.39 -18.12
C GLN A 180 -9.68 4.10 -16.92
N ILE A 181 -9.61 2.84 -16.51
CA ILE A 181 -8.78 2.39 -15.39
C ILE A 181 -7.49 1.79 -15.94
N GLU A 182 -6.36 2.26 -15.42
CA GLU A 182 -5.03 1.71 -15.67
C GLU A 182 -4.84 0.34 -14.98
N PRO A 183 -3.84 -0.46 -15.41
CA PRO A 183 -3.58 -1.78 -14.84
C PRO A 183 -3.34 -1.80 -13.32
N ASP A 184 -2.96 -0.65 -12.75
CA ASP A 184 -2.70 -0.45 -11.33
C ASP A 184 -3.95 -0.07 -10.50
N LEU A 185 -5.15 -0.20 -11.09
CA LEU A 185 -6.44 0.15 -10.47
C LEU A 185 -6.59 1.65 -10.20
N THR A 186 -5.93 2.49 -10.99
CA THR A 186 -6.07 3.95 -10.94
C THR A 186 -6.75 4.49 -12.21
N TYR A 187 -7.34 5.68 -12.16
CA TYR A 187 -7.96 6.30 -13.34
C TYR A 187 -7.64 7.79 -13.39
N GLU A 188 -7.49 8.32 -14.61
CA GLU A 188 -7.24 9.74 -14.86
C GLU A 188 -8.56 10.50 -15.12
N GLU A 189 -8.61 11.77 -14.71
CA GLU A 189 -9.74 12.66 -14.94
C GLU A 189 -9.29 13.89 -15.71
N ASN A 190 -9.93 14.13 -16.85
CA ASN A 190 -9.61 15.27 -17.71
C ASN A 190 -10.70 16.34 -17.62
N PRO A 191 -10.34 17.64 -17.66
CA PRO A 191 -11.32 18.71 -17.65
C PRO A 191 -12.01 18.79 -19.03
N ILE A 192 -13.34 18.74 -19.05
CA ILE A 192 -14.12 18.84 -20.30
C ILE A 192 -14.51 20.30 -20.57
N LYS A 193 -15.14 20.95 -19.59
CA LYS A 193 -15.82 22.23 -19.80
C LYS A 193 -15.77 23.13 -18.59
N ILE A 194 -15.72 24.45 -18.82
CA ILE A 194 -15.91 25.46 -17.79
C ILE A 194 -17.39 25.82 -17.72
N LEU A 195 -17.99 25.66 -16.54
CA LEU A 195 -19.41 25.95 -16.28
C LEU A 195 -19.62 27.36 -15.75
N ASP A 196 -18.68 27.90 -14.98
CA ASP A 196 -18.81 29.20 -14.33
C ASP A 196 -17.42 29.81 -14.04
N GLN A 197 -17.35 31.12 -13.84
CA GLN A 197 -16.13 31.85 -13.51
C GLN A 197 -16.36 32.83 -12.36
N LYS A 198 -15.44 32.86 -11.41
CA LYS A 198 -15.50 33.73 -10.24
C LYS A 198 -14.16 34.36 -9.97
N GLN A 199 -14.14 35.68 -9.81
CA GLN A 199 -12.95 36.41 -9.41
C GLN A 199 -12.99 36.73 -7.90
N ARG A 200 -11.91 36.42 -7.19
CA ARG A 200 -11.72 36.81 -5.78
C ARG A 200 -10.57 37.81 -5.68
N THR A 201 -10.91 39.03 -5.26
CA THR A 201 -9.95 40.09 -4.94
C THR A 201 -9.45 39.92 -3.51
N THR A 202 -8.14 39.74 -3.35
CA THR A 202 -7.44 39.86 -2.06
C THR A 202 -6.70 41.21 -2.04
N ARG A 203 -6.33 41.73 -0.86
CA ARG A 203 -5.63 43.04 -0.71
C ARG A 203 -4.43 43.27 -1.65
N ARG A 204 -3.77 42.22 -2.16
CA ARG A 204 -2.57 42.30 -3.01
C ARG A 204 -2.69 41.64 -4.39
N ARG A 205 -3.72 40.81 -4.64
CA ARG A 205 -3.83 40.01 -5.87
C ARG A 205 -5.27 39.74 -6.25
N LYS A 206 -5.55 39.68 -7.55
CA LYS A 206 -6.79 39.14 -8.12
C LYS A 206 -6.57 37.69 -8.49
N ILE A 207 -7.37 36.77 -7.94
CA ILE A 207 -7.30 35.34 -8.23
C ILE A 207 -8.59 34.93 -8.94
N ASN A 208 -8.45 34.36 -10.14
CA ASN A 208 -9.57 33.84 -10.92
C ASN A 208 -9.77 32.35 -10.61
N PHE A 209 -11.04 31.99 -10.41
CA PHE A 209 -11.50 30.62 -10.22
C PHE A 209 -12.44 30.25 -11.36
N TYR A 210 -12.31 29.02 -11.87
CA TYR A 210 -13.17 28.46 -12.89
C TYR A 210 -13.85 27.21 -12.33
N LYS A 211 -15.17 27.09 -12.53
CA LYS A 211 -15.92 25.89 -12.20
C LYS A 211 -15.78 24.90 -13.35
N VAL A 212 -15.06 23.80 -13.13
CA VAL A 212 -14.67 22.83 -14.15
C VAL A 212 -15.51 21.57 -14.02
N GLN A 213 -16.09 21.14 -15.14
CA GLN A 213 -16.70 19.83 -15.32
C GLN A 213 -15.63 18.83 -15.77
N TRP A 214 -15.53 17.69 -15.08
CA TRP A 214 -14.56 16.63 -15.34
C TRP A 214 -15.17 15.48 -16.14
N SER A 215 -14.32 14.69 -16.80
CA SER A 215 -14.71 13.60 -17.71
C SER A 215 -15.64 12.56 -17.11
N ASN A 216 -15.41 12.21 -15.84
CA ASN A 216 -16.07 11.08 -15.18
C ASN A 216 -17.13 11.55 -14.17
N HIS A 217 -17.53 12.82 -14.25
CA HIS A 217 -18.37 13.49 -13.26
C HIS A 217 -19.55 14.23 -13.89
N SER A 218 -20.67 14.24 -13.16
CA SER A 218 -21.85 15.00 -13.57
C SER A 218 -21.64 16.52 -13.38
N LYS A 219 -22.50 17.34 -13.98
CA LYS A 219 -22.44 18.81 -13.83
C LYS A 219 -22.59 19.27 -12.38
N GLU A 220 -23.26 18.46 -11.54
CA GLU A 220 -23.48 18.75 -10.11
C GLU A 220 -22.20 18.53 -9.29
N GLU A 221 -21.30 17.68 -9.76
CA GLU A 221 -20.02 17.36 -9.13
C GLU A 221 -18.86 18.26 -9.61
N ALA A 222 -19.15 19.29 -10.41
CA ALA A 222 -18.16 20.21 -10.93
C ALA A 222 -17.49 21.04 -9.83
N THR A 223 -16.15 21.15 -9.88
CA THR A 223 -15.33 21.77 -8.83
C THR A 223 -14.79 23.13 -9.23
N TRP A 224 -14.47 23.98 -8.23
CA TRP A 224 -13.84 25.29 -8.46
C TRP A 224 -12.32 25.17 -8.39
N GLU A 225 -11.65 25.46 -9.50
CA GLU A 225 -10.18 25.41 -9.62
C GLU A 225 -9.58 26.78 -9.93
N GLN A 226 -8.32 26.99 -9.53
CA GLN A 226 -7.59 28.23 -9.78
C GLN A 226 -7.03 28.29 -11.21
N GLU A 227 -6.94 29.50 -11.78
CA GLU A 227 -6.38 29.71 -13.12
C GLU A 227 -4.93 29.18 -13.26
N GLU A 228 -4.07 29.49 -12.30
CA GLU A 228 -2.66 29.05 -12.30
C GLU A 228 -2.52 27.51 -12.28
N TYR A 229 -3.43 26.84 -11.57
CA TYR A 229 -3.50 25.38 -11.52
C TYR A 229 -3.86 24.80 -12.88
N LEU A 230 -4.93 25.31 -13.52
CA LEU A 230 -5.37 24.83 -14.82
C LEU A 230 -4.32 25.08 -15.90
N GLN A 231 -3.61 26.20 -15.87
CA GLN A 231 -2.53 26.48 -16.83
C GLN A 231 -1.31 25.57 -16.63
N THR A 232 -0.96 25.24 -15.39
CA THR A 232 0.22 24.39 -15.10
C THR A 232 -0.05 22.92 -15.42
N LYS A 233 -1.23 22.42 -15.06
CA LYS A 233 -1.60 21.00 -15.22
C LYS A 233 -2.19 20.67 -16.58
N TYR A 234 -2.96 21.58 -17.16
CA TYR A 234 -3.68 21.39 -18.43
C TYR A 234 -3.41 22.59 -19.35
N PRO A 235 -2.16 22.74 -19.84
CA PRO A 235 -1.78 23.87 -20.68
C PRO A 235 -2.68 23.94 -21.92
N GLY A 236 -3.20 25.14 -22.21
CA GLY A 236 -4.09 25.40 -23.35
C GLY A 236 -5.59 25.07 -23.14
N PHE A 237 -5.98 24.43 -22.04
CA PHE A 237 -7.41 24.14 -21.76
C PHE A 237 -8.26 25.41 -21.64
N LEU A 238 -7.75 26.41 -20.91
CA LEU A 238 -8.46 27.68 -20.73
C LEU A 238 -8.62 28.45 -22.05
N ASP A 239 -7.63 28.39 -22.94
CA ASP A 239 -7.67 29.07 -24.24
C ASP A 239 -8.62 28.36 -25.21
N TYR A 240 -8.67 27.02 -25.16
CA TYR A 240 -9.63 26.22 -25.92
C TYR A 240 -11.07 26.56 -25.52
N CYS A 241 -11.38 26.59 -24.21
CA CYS A 241 -12.73 26.92 -23.73
C CYS A 241 -13.13 28.37 -24.03
N LYS A 242 -12.20 29.33 -23.98
CA LYS A 242 -12.46 30.74 -24.31
C LYS A 242 -12.78 30.98 -25.80
N ARG A 243 -12.33 30.10 -26.71
CA ARG A 243 -12.67 30.17 -28.15
C ARG A 243 -14.02 29.55 -28.51
N SER A 244 -14.62 28.79 -27.59
CA SER A 244 -15.88 28.06 -27.79
C SER A 244 -17.11 28.75 -27.16
N LEU A 245 -16.92 29.95 -26.62
CA LEU A 245 -17.95 30.85 -26.08
C LEU A 245 -18.16 32.01 -27.06
#